data_AF-A0A0R1FB56-F1
#
_entry.id   AF-A0A0R1FB56-F1
#
_cell.length_a   1.000
_cell.length_b   1.000
_cell.length_c   1.000
_cell.angle_alpha   90.00
_cell.angle_beta   90.00
_cell.angle_gamma   90.00
#
_symmetry.space_group_name_H-M   'P 1'
#
loop_
_entity.id
_entity.type
_entity.pdbx_description
1 polymer ?
#
loop_
_entity_poly.entity_id
_entity_poly.type
_entity_poly.pdbx_seq_one_letter_code
_entity_poly.pdbx_strand_id
1 'polypeptide(L)'
;MHASIMIDGTQVMISDVPPERGLELTSGNNIASVIQAKSDAEIEPLYHALSSDGKIVAPLEATFWAKKMSLLITNSVFNGSLTYQLKLK
;
A
#
# COMPACT_ATOMS: atom_id res chain seq x y z
N MET A 1 -11.53 -13.94 -10.34
CA MET A 1 -10.92 -13.16 -11.45
C MET A 1 -9.44 -12.94 -11.12
N HIS A 2 -8.58 -12.68 -12.10
CA HIS A 2 -7.20 -12.22 -11.84
C HIS A 2 -6.91 -10.95 -12.65
N ALA A 3 -6.09 -10.07 -12.08
CA ALA A 3 -5.64 -8.83 -12.68
C ALA A 3 -4.13 -8.68 -12.49
N SER A 4 -3.47 -7.97 -13.39
CA SER A 4 -2.08 -7.56 -13.23
C SER A 4 -1.92 -6.09 -13.55
N ILE A 5 -1.05 -5.42 -12.81
CA ILE A 5 -0.74 -4.01 -12.99
C ILE A 5 0.76 -3.80 -12.84
N MET A 6 1.32 -2.92 -13.67
CA MET A 6 2.70 -2.47 -13.51
C MET A 6 2.72 -1.22 -12.64
N ILE A 7 3.46 -1.27 -11.53
CA ILE A 7 3.66 -0.15 -10.60
C ILE A 7 5.15 0.13 -10.49
N ASP A 8 5.62 1.27 -11.01
CA ASP A 8 7.04 1.68 -11.06
C ASP A 8 7.98 0.55 -11.53
N GLY A 9 7.61 -0.14 -12.62
CA GLY A 9 8.39 -1.24 -13.18
C GLY A 9 8.26 -2.58 -12.43
N THR A 10 7.51 -2.63 -11.33
CA THR A 10 7.18 -3.88 -10.61
C THR A 10 5.86 -4.43 -11.11
N GLN A 11 5.84 -5.70 -11.51
CA GLN A 11 4.59 -6.39 -11.84
C GLN A 11 3.90 -6.85 -10.55
N VAL A 12 2.71 -6.32 -10.30
CA VAL A 12 1.85 -6.73 -9.20
C VAL A 12 0.69 -7.54 -9.78
N MET A 13 0.53 -8.78 -9.31
CA MET A 13 -0.57 -9.66 -9.69
C MET A 13 -1.56 -9.78 -8.54
N ILE A 14 -2.84 -9.78 -8.87
CA ILE A 14 -3.93 -9.78 -7.92
C ILE A 14 -4.95 -10.83 -8.37
N SER A 15 -5.49 -11.61 -7.44
CA SER A 15 -6.53 -12.61 -7.72
C SER A 15 -7.55 -12.60 -6.60
N ASP A 16 -8.81 -12.80 -6.95
CA ASP A 16 -9.84 -13.10 -5.97
C ASP A 16 -9.59 -14.47 -5.33
N VAL A 17 -10.14 -14.69 -4.14
CA VAL A 17 -10.20 -16.00 -3.47
C VAL A 17 -11.52 -16.67 -3.84
N PRO A 18 -11.53 -17.68 -4.72
CA PRO A 18 -12.77 -18.35 -5.13
C PRO A 18 -13.29 -19.26 -4.01
N PRO A 19 -14.52 -19.04 -3.49
CA PRO A 19 -15.08 -19.84 -2.40
C PRO A 19 -15.22 -21.32 -2.75
N GLU A 20 -15.53 -21.62 -4.02
CA GLU A 20 -15.70 -22.97 -4.56
C GLU A 20 -14.42 -23.83 -4.57
N ARG A 21 -13.24 -23.24 -4.30
CA ARG A 21 -11.99 -24.00 -4.17
C ARG A 21 -11.62 -24.36 -2.73
N GLY A 22 -12.51 -24.11 -1.77
CA GLY A 22 -12.25 -24.36 -0.35
C GLY A 22 -11.12 -23.49 0.21
N LEU A 23 -10.82 -22.38 -0.45
CA LEU A 23 -9.84 -21.40 0.01
C LEU A 23 -10.58 -20.37 0.88
N GLU A 24 -10.23 -20.30 2.17
CA GLU A 24 -10.77 -19.28 3.08
C GLU A 24 -9.96 -17.99 2.98
N LEU A 25 -10.67 -16.86 2.91
CA LEU A 25 -10.06 -15.54 2.98
C LEU A 25 -9.75 -15.20 4.44
N THR A 26 -8.48 -15.26 4.82
CA THR A 26 -8.01 -14.74 6.11
C THR A 26 -7.64 -13.27 5.97
N SER A 27 -8.53 -12.38 6.43
CA SER A 27 -8.23 -10.94 6.50
C SER A 27 -7.22 -10.68 7.62
N GLY A 28 -6.11 -10.00 7.32
CA GLY A 28 -5.06 -9.68 8.28
C GLY A 28 -4.11 -8.59 7.78
N ASN A 29 -3.35 -7.98 8.69
CA ASN A 29 -2.42 -6.86 8.44
C ASN A 29 -0.99 -7.33 8.05
N ASN A 30 -0.86 -8.55 7.55
CA ASN A 30 0.44 -9.23 7.47
C ASN A 30 1.25 -8.88 6.21
N ILE A 31 0.65 -8.13 5.27
CA ILE A 31 1.30 -7.68 4.04
C ILE A 31 1.28 -6.16 4.02
N ALA A 32 2.47 -5.57 4.08
CA ALA A 32 2.68 -4.14 3.87
C ALA A 32 3.45 -3.93 2.56
N SER A 33 2.89 -3.14 1.65
CA SER A 33 3.60 -2.73 0.43
C SER A 33 4.41 -1.47 0.72
N VAL A 34 5.71 -1.52 0.45
CA VAL A 34 6.60 -0.36 0.61
C VAL A 34 6.72 0.36 -0.73
N ILE A 35 6.29 1.61 -0.78
CA ILE A 35 6.47 2.50 -1.93
C ILE A 35 7.67 3.40 -1.67
N GLN A 36 8.70 3.25 -2.50
CA GLN A 36 9.91 4.07 -2.41
C GLN A 36 9.81 5.26 -3.35
N ALA A 37 9.63 6.46 -2.80
CA ALA A 37 9.69 7.70 -3.55
C ALA A 37 11.15 8.10 -3.79
N LYS A 38 11.42 8.73 -4.94
CA LYS A 38 12.76 9.18 -5.37
C LYS A 38 12.99 10.65 -5.04
N SER A 39 11.95 11.41 -4.71
CA SER A 39 12.04 12.83 -4.37
C SER A 39 10.90 13.33 -3.48
N ASP A 40 11.05 14.53 -2.91
CA ASP A 40 9.96 15.23 -2.20
C ASP A 40 8.77 15.52 -3.13
N ALA A 41 9.04 15.85 -4.40
CA ALA A 41 8.00 16.12 -5.39
C ALA A 41 7.16 14.87 -5.73
N GLU A 42 7.67 13.68 -5.43
CA GLU A 42 6.98 12.41 -5.65
C GLU A 42 6.26 11.92 -4.38
N ILE A 43 6.87 12.07 -3.20
CA ILE A 43 6.27 11.53 -1.96
C ILE A 43 5.04 12.33 -1.51
N GLU A 44 5.01 13.64 -1.71
CA GLU A 44 3.89 14.49 -1.26
C GLU A 44 2.59 14.15 -2.02
N PRO A 45 2.56 14.09 -3.37
CA PRO A 45 1.34 13.68 -4.09
C PRO A 45 0.90 12.25 -3.77
N LEU A 46 1.84 11.32 -3.62
CA LEU A 46 1.53 9.93 -3.24
C LEU A 46 0.89 9.86 -1.85
N TYR A 47 1.45 10.59 -0.89
CA TYR A 47 0.90 10.66 0.46
C TYR A 47 -0.51 11.26 0.45
N HIS A 48 -0.74 12.35 -0.27
CA HIS A 48 -2.06 12.96 -0.39
C HIS A 48 -3.08 12.01 -1.06
N ALA A 49 -2.70 11.36 -2.14
CA ALA A 49 -3.58 10.41 -2.83
C ALA A 49 -3.94 9.23 -1.93
N LEU A 50 -2.95 8.59 -1.28
CA LEU A 50 -3.16 7.41 -0.46
C LEU A 50 -3.82 7.70 0.89
N SER A 51 -3.68 8.92 1.42
CA SER A 51 -4.36 9.34 2.65
C SER A 51 -5.80 9.78 2.43
N SER A 52 -6.20 10.17 1.22
CA SER A 52 -7.55 10.69 0.93
C SER A 52 -8.66 9.67 1.18
N ASP A 53 -8.47 8.41 0.79
CA ASP A 53 -9.41 7.29 0.98
C ASP A 53 -8.89 6.25 2.01
N GLY A 54 -7.93 6.65 2.84
CA GLY A 54 -7.25 5.79 3.79
C GLY A 54 -7.20 6.35 5.21
N LYS A 55 -6.80 5.49 6.15
CA LYS A 55 -6.46 5.85 7.52
C LYS A 55 -4.97 6.07 7.63
N ILE A 56 -4.57 7.26 8.09
CA ILE A 56 -3.20 7.56 8.48
C ILE A 56 -2.91 6.84 9.81
N VAL A 57 -1.93 5.95 9.83
CA VAL A 57 -1.44 5.28 11.06
C VAL A 57 -0.27 6.05 11.64
N ALA A 58 0.65 6.50 10.77
CA ALA A 58 1.72 7.41 11.11
C ALA A 58 1.81 8.51 10.03
N PRO A 59 1.78 9.80 10.41
CA PRO A 59 1.88 10.91 9.46
C PRO A 59 3.22 10.89 8.72
N LEU A 60 3.28 11.62 7.60
CA LEU A 60 4.50 11.75 6.82
C LEU A 60 5.53 12.61 7.57
N GLU A 61 6.51 11.95 8.19
CA GLU A 61 7.51 12.60 9.04
C GLU A 61 8.91 12.03 8.79
N ALA A 62 9.94 12.77 9.18
CA ALA A 62 11.32 12.28 9.15
C ALA A 62 11.54 11.24 10.24
N THR A 63 12.35 10.22 9.95
CA THR A 63 12.75 9.19 10.93
C THR A 63 14.26 9.02 10.92
N PHE A 64 14.81 8.26 11.88
CA PHE A 64 16.26 8.04 11.96
C PHE A 64 16.88 7.33 10.74
N TRP A 65 16.07 6.77 9.83
CA TRP A 65 16.51 5.92 8.71
C TRP A 65 15.79 6.23 7.39
N ALA A 66 15.07 7.35 7.34
CA ALA A 66 14.39 7.85 6.16
C ALA A 66 14.21 9.37 6.26
N LYS A 67 14.48 10.08 5.17
CA LYS A 67 14.22 11.52 5.07
C LYS A 67 12.74 11.85 5.32
N LYS A 68 11.82 11.06 4.78
CA LYS A 68 10.37 11.12 5.04
C LYS A 68 9.77 9.73 4.97
N MET A 69 8.87 9.42 5.90
CA MET A 69 8.17 8.14 5.95
C MET A 69 6.76 8.29 6.52
N SER A 70 5.80 7.53 5.98
CA SER A 70 4.44 7.43 6.52
C SER A 70 3.96 5.98 6.47
N LEU A 71 3.04 5.64 7.39
CA LEU A 71 2.31 4.38 7.41
C LEU A 71 0.82 4.68 7.25
N LEU A 72 0.19 4.07 6.24
CA LEU A 72 -1.23 4.25 5.93
C LEU A 72 -1.91 2.90 5.74
N ILE A 73 -3.21 2.87 6.03
CA ILE A 73 -4.09 1.74 5.74
C ILE A 73 -5.15 2.26 4.78
N THR A 74 -5.21 1.76 3.54
CA THR A 74 -6.24 2.17 2.59
C THR A 74 -7.38 1.16 2.56
N ASN A 75 -8.58 1.65 2.26
CA ASN A 75 -9.65 0.76 1.85
C ASN A 75 -9.30 0.20 0.47
N SER A 76 -9.36 -1.12 0.36
CA SER A 76 -9.13 -1.80 -0.89
C SER A 76 -10.47 -2.18 -1.51
N VAL A 77 -10.49 -2.27 -2.84
CA VAL A 77 -11.56 -2.95 -3.59
C VAL A 77 -11.54 -4.47 -3.33
N PHE A 78 -10.45 -4.99 -2.78
CA PHE A 78 -10.35 -6.37 -2.28
C PHE A 78 -11.00 -6.45 -0.90
N ASN A 79 -11.68 -7.55 -0.57
CA ASN A 79 -12.23 -7.79 0.77
C ASN A 79 -11.09 -7.79 1.82
N GLY A 80 -10.70 -6.63 2.34
CA GLY A 80 -9.59 -6.45 3.27
C GLY A 80 -8.97 -5.05 3.21
N SER A 81 -8.13 -4.72 4.19
CA SER A 81 -7.37 -3.47 4.22
C SER A 81 -5.95 -3.70 3.72
N LEU A 82 -5.43 -2.83 2.84
CA LEU A 82 -4.01 -2.85 2.47
C LEU A 82 -3.22 -1.86 3.33
N THR A 83 -2.06 -2.29 3.81
CA THR A 83 -1.13 -1.41 4.53
C THR A 83 -0.03 -0.94 3.58
N TYR A 84 0.20 0.37 3.54
CA TYR A 84 1.25 0.99 2.75
C TYR A 84 2.25 1.71 3.64
N GLN A 85 3.52 1.51 3.33
CA GLN A 85 4.60 2.31 3.88
C GLN A 85 5.21 3.15 2.76
N LEU A 86 5.09 4.47 2.84
CA LEU A 86 5.80 5.38 1.94
C LEU A 86 7.15 5.69 2.55
N LYS A 87 8.20 5.67 1.73
CA LYS A 87 9.56 5.97 2.19
C LYS A 87 10.33 6.77 1.13
N LEU A 88 10.90 7.90 1.54
CA LEU A 88 11.95 8.62 0.83
C LEU A 88 13.28 8.41 1.58
N LYS A 89 14.29 7.89 0.89
CA LYS A 89 15.63 7.68 1.47
C LYS A 89 16.40 8.99 1.56
#